data_AF-A0A179FE82-F1
#
_entry.id   AF-A0A179FE82-F1
#
_cell.length_a   1.000
_cell.length_b   1.000
_cell.length_c   1.000
_cell.angle_alpha   90.00
_cell.angle_beta   90.00
_cell.angle_gamma   90.00
#
_symmetry.space_group_name_H-M   'P 1'
#
loop_
_entity.id
_entity.type
_entity.pdbx_description
1 polymer ?
#
loop_
_entity_poly.entity_id
_entity_poly.type
_entity_poly.pdbx_seq_one_letter_code
_entity_poly.pdbx_strand_id
1 'polypeptide(L)'
;MNAVAHCFPGSISLLCLWHANKAVLAYCRPAFVRREGDEQSIEKWTEFFGYWFAIVNSIDEEAYNRRLDELERRYVPEYVDEVSYIKQTWLDLYKEKLVKAWVDQHAHFGNNVTSRVEGIHALEGASQELTTRPFHHMEWDQAGTAEPARRPSR
;
A
#
# COMPACT_ATOMS: atom_id res chain seq x y z
N MET A 1 9.33 1.97 -22.19
CA MET A 1 9.59 0.70 -21.48
C MET A 1 9.75 -0.45 -22.50
N ASN A 2 10.56 -0.25 -23.56
CA ASN A 2 10.59 -1.17 -24.72
C ASN A 2 11.83 -2.07 -24.78
N ALA A 3 12.96 -1.66 -24.19
CA ALA A 3 14.21 -2.42 -24.28
C ALA A 3 14.17 -3.76 -23.51
N VAL A 4 13.51 -3.79 -22.35
CA VAL A 4 13.42 -5.00 -21.50
C VAL A 4 12.62 -6.10 -22.20
N ALA A 5 11.50 -5.76 -22.83
CA ALA A 5 10.67 -6.71 -23.58
C ALA A 5 11.42 -7.31 -24.80
N HIS A 6 12.34 -6.56 -25.40
CA HIS A 6 13.16 -7.03 -26.51
C HIS A 6 14.29 -7.96 -26.06
N CYS A 7 14.96 -7.67 -24.93
CA CYS A 7 16.06 -8.49 -24.44
C CYS A 7 15.59 -9.73 -23.67
N PHE A 8 14.47 -9.62 -22.95
CA PHE A 8 13.95 -10.66 -22.07
C PHE A 8 12.43 -10.80 -22.26
N PRO A 9 11.98 -11.41 -23.36
CA PRO A 9 10.56 -11.46 -23.73
C PRO A 9 9.69 -12.24 -22.73
N GLY A 10 10.29 -13.10 -21.90
CA GLY A 10 9.60 -13.83 -20.83
C GLY A 10 9.57 -13.11 -19.47
N SER A 11 10.19 -11.92 -19.35
CA SER A 11 10.21 -11.16 -18.10
C SER A 11 9.05 -10.17 -18.04
N ILE A 12 8.38 -10.12 -16.88
CA ILE A 12 7.34 -9.11 -16.62
C ILE A 12 8.01 -7.92 -15.92
N SER A 13 7.98 -6.76 -16.57
CA SER A 13 8.45 -5.52 -15.97
C SER A 13 7.40 -4.98 -15.00
N LEU A 14 7.59 -5.26 -13.72
CA LEU A 14 6.77 -4.70 -12.64
C LEU A 14 7.06 -3.21 -12.44
N LEU A 15 6.06 -2.45 -12.00
CA LEU A 15 6.26 -1.07 -11.58
C LEU A 15 6.79 -1.03 -10.15
N CYS A 16 7.72 -0.10 -9.90
CA CYS A 16 8.25 0.11 -8.57
C CYS A 16 7.19 0.83 -7.70
N LEU A 17 6.64 0.11 -6.73
CA LEU A 17 5.60 0.62 -5.84
C LEU A 17 6.01 1.90 -5.10
N TRP A 18 7.29 2.03 -4.73
CA TRP A 18 7.80 3.24 -4.10
C TRP A 18 7.63 4.49 -4.97
N HIS A 19 7.91 4.38 -6.28
CA HIS A 19 7.72 5.49 -7.21
C HIS A 19 6.24 5.83 -7.42
N ALA A 20 5.38 4.81 -7.47
CA ALA A 20 3.94 5.01 -7.54
C ALA A 20 3.41 5.74 -6.29
N ASN A 21 3.80 5.31 -5.09
CA ASN A 21 3.43 5.95 -3.84
C ASN A 21 3.91 7.39 -3.78
N LYS A 22 5.15 7.66 -4.20
CA LYS A 22 5.70 9.02 -4.25
C LYS A 22 4.92 9.92 -5.21
N ALA A 23 4.53 9.39 -6.37
CA ALA A 23 3.75 10.13 -7.36
C ALA A 23 2.32 10.42 -6.87
N VAL A 24 1.64 9.44 -6.24
CA VAL A 24 0.32 9.63 -5.63
C VAL A 24 0.39 10.64 -4.49
N LEU A 25 1.41 10.55 -3.62
CA LEU A 25 1.63 11.52 -2.55
C LEU A 25 1.82 12.94 -3.10
N ALA A 26 2.63 13.10 -4.14
CA ALA A 26 2.90 14.41 -4.72
C ALA A 26 1.66 15.03 -5.40
N TYR A 27 0.84 14.22 -6.07
CA TYR A 27 -0.34 14.70 -6.78
C TYR A 27 -1.52 14.96 -5.84
N CYS A 28 -1.85 13.99 -4.98
CA CYS A 28 -3.10 14.01 -4.23
C CYS A 28 -3.00 14.82 -2.93
N ARG A 29 -1.86 14.80 -2.22
CA ARG A 29 -1.73 15.42 -0.89
C ARG A 29 -2.10 16.92 -0.86
N PRO A 30 -1.73 17.76 -1.85
CA PRO A 30 -2.08 19.18 -1.84
C PRO A 30 -3.59 19.48 -1.82
N ALA A 31 -4.42 18.54 -2.30
CA ALA A 31 -5.88 18.70 -2.26
C ALA A 31 -6.44 18.62 -0.84
N PHE A 32 -5.80 17.84 0.03
CA PHE A 32 -6.19 17.64 1.42
C PHE A 32 -5.51 18.64 2.35
N VAL A 33 -4.18 18.78 2.24
CA VAL A 33 -3.36 19.55 3.19
C VAL A 33 -2.83 20.82 2.52
N ARG A 34 -3.49 21.96 2.78
CA ARG A 34 -3.09 23.27 2.27
C ARG A 34 -2.11 24.02 3.17
N ARG A 35 -2.13 23.73 4.48
CA ARG A 35 -1.21 24.30 5.49
C ARG A 35 -0.79 23.19 6.45
N GLU A 36 0.49 23.14 6.78
CA GLU A 36 0.99 22.20 7.78
C GLU A 36 0.47 22.55 9.18
N GLY A 37 0.05 21.53 9.93
CA GLY A 37 -0.45 21.68 11.30
C GLY A 37 -1.97 21.64 11.47
N ASP A 38 -2.75 21.53 10.39
CA ASP A 38 -4.18 21.20 10.50
C ASP A 38 -4.34 19.68 10.66
N GLU A 39 -4.46 19.23 11.90
CA GLU A 39 -4.57 17.81 12.28
C GLU A 39 -5.71 17.11 11.56
N GLN A 40 -6.86 17.76 11.37
CA GLN A 40 -8.01 17.16 10.71
C GLN A 40 -7.74 16.94 9.22
N SER A 41 -7.09 17.90 8.56
CA SER A 41 -6.68 17.73 7.15
C SER A 41 -5.65 16.61 6.98
N ILE A 42 -4.73 16.47 7.94
CA ILE A 42 -3.69 15.44 7.96
C ILE A 42 -4.31 14.07 8.18
N GLU A 43 -5.29 13.95 9.07
CA GLU A 43 -6.04 12.70 9.31
C GLU A 43 -6.79 12.27 8.05
N LYS A 44 -7.56 13.18 7.42
CA LYS A 44 -8.25 12.89 6.16
C LYS A 44 -7.30 12.45 5.05
N TRP A 45 -6.16 13.11 4.90
CA TRP A 45 -5.13 12.71 3.95
C TRP A 45 -4.60 11.31 4.26
N THR A 46 -4.31 11.03 5.54
CA THR A 46 -3.78 9.75 5.99
C THR A 46 -4.78 8.63 5.71
N GLU A 47 -6.07 8.87 5.96
CA GLU A 47 -7.14 7.93 5.63
C GLU A 47 -7.18 7.68 4.10
N PHE A 48 -7.24 8.73 3.28
CA PHE A 48 -7.26 8.62 1.82
C PHE A 48 -6.06 7.84 1.28
N PHE A 49 -4.84 8.18 1.74
CA PHE A 49 -3.63 7.51 1.30
C PHE A 49 -3.56 6.05 1.81
N GLY A 50 -4.17 5.77 2.96
CA GLY A 50 -4.39 4.42 3.46
C GLY A 50 -5.21 3.55 2.51
N TYR A 51 -6.27 4.09 1.90
CA TYR A 51 -7.04 3.38 0.87
C TYR A 51 -6.19 3.04 -0.36
N TRP A 52 -5.38 3.98 -0.84
CA TRP A 52 -4.43 3.71 -1.93
C TRP A 52 -3.51 2.53 -1.59
N PHE A 53 -2.88 2.55 -0.41
CA PHE A 53 -2.05 1.44 0.07
C PHE A 53 -2.82 0.13 0.19
N ALA A 54 -4.06 0.17 0.68
CA ALA A 54 -4.89 -1.03 0.79
C ALA A 54 -5.21 -1.61 -0.60
N ILE A 55 -5.53 -0.77 -1.58
CA ILE A 55 -5.83 -1.20 -2.95
C ILE A 55 -4.63 -1.92 -3.58
N VAL A 56 -3.44 -1.32 -3.56
CA VAL A 56 -2.23 -1.92 -4.15
C VAL A 56 -1.77 -3.20 -3.43
N ASN A 57 -2.09 -3.35 -2.14
CA ASN A 57 -1.80 -4.55 -1.35
C ASN A 57 -2.97 -5.56 -1.30
N SER A 58 -3.95 -5.47 -2.20
CA SER A 58 -5.04 -6.45 -2.27
C SER A 58 -4.52 -7.82 -2.67
N ILE A 59 -4.89 -8.85 -1.90
CA ILE A 59 -4.40 -10.22 -2.09
C ILE A 59 -5.13 -10.97 -3.21
N ASP A 60 -6.37 -10.58 -3.49
CA ASP A 60 -7.22 -11.15 -4.53
C ASP A 60 -8.05 -10.04 -5.20
N GLU A 61 -8.68 -10.39 -6.32
CA GLU A 61 -9.51 -9.48 -7.11
C GLU A 61 -10.74 -8.96 -6.34
N GLU A 62 -11.34 -9.77 -5.48
CA GLU A 62 -12.52 -9.35 -4.73
C GLU A 62 -12.17 -8.28 -3.69
N ALA A 63 -11.06 -8.46 -2.97
CA ALA A 63 -10.55 -7.48 -2.01
C ALA A 63 -10.17 -6.18 -2.72
N TYR A 64 -9.57 -6.27 -3.91
CA TYR A 64 -9.28 -5.10 -4.74
C TYR A 64 -10.56 -4.34 -5.10
N ASN A 65 -11.57 -5.02 -5.67
CA ASN A 65 -12.82 -4.39 -6.09
C ASN A 65 -13.55 -3.75 -4.89
N ARG A 66 -13.67 -4.45 -3.76
CA ARG A 66 -14.29 -3.89 -2.54
C ARG A 66 -13.61 -2.61 -2.05
N ARG A 67 -12.27 -2.60 -2.03
CA ARG A 67 -11.49 -1.44 -1.56
C ARG A 67 -11.58 -0.27 -2.54
N LEU A 68 -11.60 -0.55 -3.84
CA LEU A 68 -11.78 0.47 -4.87
C LEU A 68 -13.17 1.09 -4.78
N ASP A 69 -14.22 0.27 -4.68
CA ASP A 69 -15.60 0.74 -4.52
C ASP A 69 -15.75 1.61 -3.26
N GLU A 70 -15.09 1.24 -2.16
CA GLU A 70 -15.12 2.02 -0.93
C GLU A 70 -14.40 3.37 -1.06
N LEU A 71 -13.23 3.40 -1.71
CA LEU A 71 -12.53 4.64 -2.05
C LEU A 71 -13.44 5.55 -2.89
N GLU A 72 -14.06 5.01 -3.95
CA GLU A 72 -14.92 5.78 -4.82
C GLU A 72 -16.13 6.35 -4.08
N ARG A 73 -16.85 5.50 -3.36
CA ARG A 73 -18.04 5.89 -2.59
C ARG A 73 -17.74 7.01 -1.60
N ARG A 74 -16.56 6.98 -0.97
CA ARG A 74 -16.19 7.94 0.09
C ARG A 74 -15.62 9.24 -0.47
N TYR A 75 -14.82 9.19 -1.54
CA TYR A 75 -14.02 10.33 -1.98
C TYR A 75 -14.44 10.96 -3.31
N VAL A 76 -15.18 10.27 -4.18
CA VAL A 76 -15.68 10.90 -5.43
C VAL A 76 -16.50 12.19 -5.20
N PRO A 77 -17.33 12.32 -4.14
CA PRO A 77 -18.11 13.54 -3.93
C PRO A 77 -17.29 14.83 -3.73
N GLU A 78 -16.07 14.73 -3.20
CA GLU A 78 -15.24 15.90 -2.84
C GLU A 78 -13.86 15.92 -3.53
N TYR A 79 -13.33 14.75 -3.90
CA TYR A 79 -11.96 14.54 -4.43
C TYR A 79 -11.97 13.75 -5.75
N VAL A 80 -12.87 14.14 -6.66
CA VAL A 80 -13.07 13.45 -7.95
C VAL A 80 -11.79 13.41 -8.80
N ASP A 81 -10.98 14.47 -8.76
CA ASP A 81 -9.76 14.58 -9.57
C ASP A 81 -8.67 13.64 -9.03
N GLU A 82 -8.55 13.52 -7.71
CA GLU A 82 -7.58 12.62 -7.07
C GLU A 82 -7.96 11.15 -7.29
N VAL A 83 -9.24 10.81 -7.16
CA VAL A 83 -9.75 9.46 -7.45
C VAL A 83 -9.56 9.12 -8.93
N SER A 84 -9.88 10.06 -9.83
CA SER A 84 -9.70 9.88 -11.27
C SER A 84 -8.22 9.71 -11.65
N TYR A 85 -7.34 10.49 -11.03
CA TYR A 85 -5.90 10.35 -11.22
C TYR A 85 -5.41 8.96 -10.82
N ILE A 86 -5.80 8.46 -9.64
CA ILE A 86 -5.45 7.11 -9.19
C ILE A 86 -5.91 6.06 -10.21
N LYS A 87 -7.18 6.12 -10.62
CA LYS A 87 -7.74 5.14 -11.55
C LYS A 87 -7.07 5.18 -12.92
N GLN A 88 -7.12 6.32 -13.58
CA GLN A 88 -6.73 6.45 -14.98
C GLN A 88 -5.20 6.37 -15.15
N THR A 89 -4.43 6.81 -14.16
CA THR A 89 -2.96 6.82 -14.26
C THR A 89 -2.35 5.51 -13.80
N TRP A 90 -2.91 4.87 -12.76
CA TRP A 90 -2.28 3.71 -12.11
C TRP A 90 -3.08 2.43 -12.28
N LEU A 91 -4.36 2.44 -11.94
CA LEU A 91 -5.13 1.20 -11.84
C LEU A 91 -5.58 0.67 -13.20
N ASP A 92 -6.15 1.51 -14.06
CA ASP A 92 -6.67 1.11 -15.37
C ASP A 92 -5.55 0.66 -16.31
N LEU A 93 -4.38 1.28 -16.20
CA LEU A 93 -3.23 1.01 -17.07
C LEU A 93 -2.27 -0.04 -16.51
N TYR A 94 -2.14 -0.14 -15.18
CA TYR A 94 -1.01 -0.85 -14.57
C TYR A 94 -1.39 -1.74 -13.38
N LYS A 95 -2.68 -2.02 -13.09
CA LYS A 95 -3.05 -2.92 -11.99
C LYS A 95 -2.32 -4.26 -12.03
N GLU A 96 -2.13 -4.84 -13.21
CA GLU A 96 -1.45 -6.13 -13.40
C GLU A 96 0.05 -6.09 -13.07
N LYS A 97 0.65 -4.90 -13.02
CA LYS A 97 2.09 -4.67 -12.76
C LYS A 97 2.36 -4.02 -11.41
N LEU A 98 1.31 -3.71 -10.66
CA LEU A 98 1.38 -2.89 -9.44
C LEU A 98 0.62 -3.51 -8.27
N VAL A 99 -0.54 -4.10 -8.52
CA VAL A 99 -1.41 -4.63 -7.46
C VAL A 99 -1.06 -6.08 -7.18
N LYS A 100 -0.86 -6.39 -5.90
CA LYS A 100 -0.42 -7.70 -5.42
C LYS A 100 -1.26 -8.87 -5.96
N ALA A 101 -2.58 -8.71 -6.03
CA ALA A 101 -3.51 -9.72 -6.55
C ALA A 101 -3.18 -10.23 -7.95
N TRP A 102 -2.51 -9.43 -8.79
CA TRP A 102 -2.06 -9.84 -10.13
C TRP A 102 -0.56 -10.07 -10.20
N VAL A 103 0.24 -9.30 -9.46
CA VAL A 103 1.70 -9.44 -9.45
C VAL A 103 2.13 -10.80 -8.87
N ASP A 104 1.53 -11.22 -7.76
CA ASP A 104 1.91 -12.43 -7.03
C ASP A 104 1.38 -13.73 -7.67
N GLN A 105 0.63 -13.64 -8.78
CA GLN A 105 0.17 -14.82 -9.53
C GLN A 105 1.33 -15.63 -10.12
N HIS A 106 2.52 -15.05 -10.23
CA HIS A 106 3.72 -15.69 -10.77
C HIS A 106 4.51 -16.51 -9.73
N ALA A 107 4.15 -16.45 -8.44
CA ALA A 107 4.82 -17.22 -7.39
C ALA A 107 4.23 -18.62 -7.17
N HIS A 108 3.04 -18.91 -7.73
CA HIS A 108 2.33 -20.15 -7.42
C HIS A 108 1.81 -20.83 -8.69
N PHE A 109 2.69 -21.59 -9.35
CA PHE A 109 2.29 -22.68 -10.25
C PHE A 109 1.55 -23.78 -9.44
N GLY A 110 0.32 -23.49 -9.01
CA GLY A 110 -0.65 -24.48 -8.52
C GLY A 110 -0.30 -25.25 -7.25
N ASN A 111 0.65 -24.79 -6.42
CA ASN A 111 1.03 -25.52 -5.21
C ASN A 111 0.38 -24.92 -3.96
N ASN A 112 -0.90 -25.23 -3.74
CA ASN A 112 -1.60 -24.92 -2.49
C ASN A 112 -1.32 -26.03 -1.45
N VAL A 113 -0.07 -26.12 -0.97
CA VAL A 113 0.29 -26.97 0.18
C VAL A 113 0.44 -26.11 1.43
N THR A 114 -0.58 -26.18 2.28
CA THR A 114 -0.43 -25.94 3.72
C THR A 114 0.26 -27.16 4.34
N SER A 115 1.60 -27.19 4.38
CA SER A 115 2.49 -28.10 5.16
C SER A 115 3.83 -28.22 4.42
N ARG A 116 5.02 -27.93 4.95
CA ARG A 116 5.48 -27.89 6.34
C ARG A 116 6.88 -27.21 6.41
N VAL A 117 7.15 -26.66 7.58
CA VAL A 117 8.45 -26.67 8.31
C VAL A 117 9.49 -25.61 7.91
N GLU A 118 9.59 -24.64 8.81
CA GLU A 118 10.81 -24.00 9.33
C GLU A 118 12.09 -24.79 9.01
N GLY A 119 12.91 -24.26 8.11
CA GLY A 119 14.11 -25.00 7.71
C GLY A 119 15.16 -24.21 6.96
N ILE A 120 15.19 -22.88 7.03
CA ILE A 120 16.35 -22.10 6.58
C ILE A 120 16.57 -20.92 7.53
N HIS A 121 16.86 -21.24 8.79
CA HIS A 121 17.28 -20.27 9.81
C HIS A 121 18.69 -20.59 10.37
N ALA A 122 19.50 -21.38 9.66
CA ALA A 122 20.77 -21.88 10.22
C ALA A 122 21.98 -21.90 9.27
N LEU A 123 21.93 -21.25 8.10
CA LEU A 123 23.10 -21.18 7.21
C LEU A 123 23.14 -19.82 6.50
N GLU A 124 23.58 -18.78 7.22
CA GLU A 124 24.40 -17.68 6.71
C GLU A 124 24.76 -16.72 7.86
N GLY A 125 25.30 -17.31 8.94
CA GLY A 125 26.06 -16.57 9.94
C GLY A 125 27.53 -16.60 9.56
N ALA A 126 27.97 -15.68 8.70
CA ALA A 126 29.31 -15.08 8.67
C ALA A 126 29.56 -14.40 7.32
N SER A 127 29.34 -13.10 7.27
CA SER A 127 30.19 -12.10 6.61
C SER A 127 29.34 -10.99 6.00
N GLN A 128 29.14 -9.92 6.77
CA GLN A 128 29.31 -8.52 6.35
C GLN A 128 28.63 -7.63 7.39
N GLU A 129 29.39 -7.35 8.45
CA GLU A 129 29.28 -6.06 9.11
C GLU A 129 29.63 -5.01 8.06
N LEU A 130 28.68 -4.14 7.70
CA LEU A 130 28.88 -2.71 7.43
C LEU A 130 27.56 -2.08 6.94
N THR A 131 27.12 -1.06 7.69
CA THR A 131 26.30 0.09 7.28
C THR A 131 24.90 -0.16 6.70
N THR A 132 23.87 -0.03 7.53
CA THR A 132 22.91 1.11 7.50
C THR A 132 21.83 0.92 8.56
N ARG A 133 21.57 1.99 9.32
CA ARG A 133 20.52 2.05 10.33
C ARG A 133 19.14 1.92 9.66
N PRO A 134 18.25 1.02 10.10
CA PRO A 134 16.89 1.00 9.59
C PRO A 134 16.07 2.12 10.24
N PHE A 135 15.45 2.95 9.40
CA PHE A 135 14.32 3.78 9.78
C PHE A 135 13.16 2.83 10.15
N HIS A 136 13.06 2.49 11.42
CA HIS A 136 11.94 1.75 11.98
C HIS A 136 11.43 2.54 13.18
N HIS A 137 10.57 3.52 12.92
CA HIS A 137 9.64 4.04 13.92
C HIS A 137 8.57 4.93 13.25
N MET A 138 7.50 4.30 12.79
CA MET A 138 6.19 4.94 12.80
C MET A 138 5.22 3.86 13.25
N GLU A 139 5.24 3.62 14.57
CA GLU A 139 4.19 2.90 15.28
C GLU A 139 2.85 3.58 14.99
N TRP A 140 1.98 2.85 14.30
CA TRP A 140 0.56 3.14 14.24
C TRP A 140 -0.15 2.02 14.97
N ASP A 141 -0.08 2.05 16.30
CA ASP A 141 -0.89 1.17 17.13
C ASP A 141 -1.42 1.91 18.36
N GLN A 142 -2.75 1.82 18.50
CA GLN A 142 -3.58 1.99 19.69
C GLN A 142 -4.03 3.41 20.09
N ALA A 143 -5.22 3.78 19.61
CA ALA A 143 -6.18 4.51 20.42
C ALA A 143 -7.61 4.08 20.04
N GLY A 144 -8.33 3.43 20.97
CA GLY A 144 -9.78 3.27 20.80
C GLY A 144 -10.45 2.05 21.44
N THR A 145 -10.24 1.78 22.73
CA THR A 145 -11.28 1.12 23.54
C THR A 145 -11.64 2.05 24.71
N ALA A 146 -12.75 2.76 24.53
CA ALA A 146 -13.45 3.46 25.60
C ALA A 146 -14.35 2.47 26.37
N GLU A 147 -14.44 2.66 27.69
CA GLU A 147 -15.66 2.70 28.57
C GLU A 147 -15.27 2.30 30.03
N PRO A 148 -16.01 2.64 31.11
CA PRO A 148 -16.04 3.93 31.79
C PRO A 148 -15.91 3.84 33.33
N ALA A 149 -15.99 5.01 33.98
CA ALA A 149 -16.47 5.26 35.35
C ALA A 149 -15.60 4.81 36.56
N ARG A 150 -15.11 5.81 37.30
CA ARG A 150 -15.70 6.17 38.62
C ARG A 150 -15.03 7.40 39.24
N ARG A 151 -15.83 8.42 39.55
CA ARG A 151 -15.62 9.31 40.71
C ARG A 151 -15.72 8.46 41.98
N PRO A 152 -15.10 8.83 43.14
CA PRO A 152 -15.58 10.01 43.88
C PRO A 152 -14.54 10.74 44.77
N SER A 153 -14.97 11.94 45.23
CA SER A 153 -14.72 12.64 46.51
C SER A 153 -13.39 12.39 47.26
N ARG A 154 -12.66 13.41 47.69
CA ARG A 154 -13.08 14.54 48.55
C ARG A 154 -12.03 15.64 48.50
#